data_AF-A0A5B0NK80-F1
#
_entry.id   AF-A0A5B0NK80-F1
#
_cell.length_a   1.000
_cell.length_b   1.000
_cell.length_c   1.000
_cell.angle_alpha   90.00
_cell.angle_beta   90.00
_cell.angle_gamma   90.00
#
_symmetry.space_group_name_H-M   'P 1'
#
loop_
_entity.id
_entity.type
_entity.pdbx_description
1 polymer ?
#
loop_
_entity_poly.entity_id
_entity_poly.type
_entity_poly.pdbx_seq_one_letter_code
_entity_poly.pdbx_strand_id
1 'polypeptide(L)'
;MHQLSIAKRVRTPTGVNLYKKIYEKTDEKLKEFIKQTSMDTYQQEAKPLQVDTVFNLARGRNTFLLAGTGFGKSRISEMYFKMIPKMKRAVAGPFEDQPGESIAAV
;
A
#
# COMPACT_ATOMS: atom_id res chain seq x y z
N MET A 1 -17.88 24.51 -13.43
CA MET A 1 -17.27 24.09 -12.15
C MET A 1 -17.23 22.57 -12.10
N HIS A 2 -16.05 21.94 -12.24
CA HIS A 2 -15.89 20.50 -12.03
C HIS A 2 -15.42 20.26 -10.60
N GLN A 3 -16.31 19.74 -9.75
CA GLN A 3 -15.96 19.35 -8.39
C GLN A 3 -15.14 18.05 -8.45
N LEU A 4 -13.85 18.13 -8.17
CA LEU A 4 -13.01 16.95 -7.94
C LEU A 4 -13.57 16.20 -6.73
N SER A 5 -14.17 15.04 -6.97
CA SER A 5 -14.65 14.16 -5.91
C SER A 5 -13.48 13.76 -5.01
N ILE A 6 -13.49 14.26 -3.78
CA ILE A 6 -12.55 13.84 -2.74
C ILE A 6 -12.89 12.39 -2.45
N ALA A 7 -12.13 11.46 -3.06
CA ALA A 7 -12.29 10.03 -2.85
C ALA A 7 -12.35 9.77 -1.34
N LYS A 8 -13.50 9.30 -0.83
CA LYS A 8 -13.78 9.01 0.59
C LYS A 8 -12.60 8.21 1.18
N ARG A 9 -11.69 8.92 1.86
CA ARG A 9 -10.45 8.41 2.43
C ARG A 9 -10.80 7.58 3.67
N VAL A 10 -10.63 6.27 3.60
CA VAL A 10 -10.76 5.40 4.78
C VAL A 10 -9.39 5.36 5.44
N ARG A 11 -9.22 6.03 6.59
CA ARG A 11 -8.05 5.86 7.45
C ARG A 11 -8.32 4.63 8.32
N THR A 12 -7.42 3.65 8.29
CA THR A 12 -7.47 2.58 9.29
C THR A 12 -7.05 3.15 10.66
N PRO A 13 -7.49 2.57 11.78
CA PRO A 13 -7.13 3.03 13.13
C PRO A 13 -5.61 3.09 13.38
N THR A 14 -4.83 2.32 12.64
CA THR A 14 -3.36 2.24 12.74
C THR A 14 -2.60 3.22 11.83
N GLY A 15 -3.30 4.11 11.12
CA GLY A 15 -2.66 5.15 10.30
C GLY A 15 -2.08 4.67 8.97
N VAL A 16 -2.15 3.37 8.65
CA VAL A 16 -1.75 2.83 7.35
C VAL A 16 -2.91 2.94 6.37
N ASN A 17 -2.68 3.61 5.25
CA ASN A 17 -3.65 3.69 4.16
C ASN A 17 -3.53 2.42 3.32
N LEU A 18 -4.50 1.52 3.39
CA LEU A 18 -4.59 0.37 2.48
C LEU A 18 -5.56 0.72 1.36
N TYR A 19 -5.44 0.06 0.21
CA TYR A 19 -6.45 0.23 -0.84
C TYR A 19 -7.82 -0.07 -0.24
N LYS A 20 -8.75 0.90 -0.35
CA LYS A 20 -10.14 0.76 0.12
C LYS A 20 -10.80 -0.51 -0.42
N LYS A 21 -10.49 -0.85 -1.68
CA LYS A 21 -10.92 -2.09 -2.35
C LYS A 21 -10.40 -3.39 -1.71
N ILE A 22 -9.30 -3.34 -0.97
CA ILE A 22 -8.72 -4.49 -0.25
C ILE A 22 -9.32 -4.56 1.15
N TYR A 23 -9.48 -3.41 1.82
CA TYR A 23 -10.09 -3.34 3.14
C TYR A 23 -11.58 -3.75 3.15
N GLU A 24 -12.33 -3.38 2.12
CA GLU A 24 -13.76 -3.70 1.98
C GLU A 24 -14.03 -5.12 1.45
N LYS A 25 -12.99 -5.91 1.12
CA LYS A 25 -13.17 -7.32 0.75
C LYS A 25 -13.62 -8.15 1.94
N THR A 26 -14.34 -9.24 1.66
CA THR A 26 -14.59 -10.29 2.64
C THR A 26 -13.27 -10.96 3.03
N ASP A 27 -13.25 -11.62 4.19
CA ASP A 27 -12.05 -12.25 4.72
C ASP A 27 -11.50 -13.34 3.79
N GLU A 28 -12.39 -14.10 3.13
CA GLU A 28 -12.04 -15.16 2.18
C GLU A 28 -11.36 -14.57 0.94
N LYS A 29 -11.95 -13.53 0.36
CA LYS A 29 -11.42 -12.85 -0.84
C LYS A 29 -10.09 -12.16 -0.55
N LEU A 30 -9.89 -11.67 0.68
CA LEU A 30 -8.63 -11.07 1.09
C LEU A 30 -7.53 -12.15 1.21
N LYS A 31 -7.83 -13.29 1.83
CA LYS A 31 -6.90 -14.42 1.92
C LYS A 31 -6.54 -14.99 0.55
N GLU A 32 -7.52 -15.12 -0.34
CA GLU A 32 -7.30 -15.54 -1.73
C GLU A 32 -6.40 -14.57 -2.48
N PHE A 33 -6.65 -13.26 -2.37
CA PHE A 33 -5.80 -12.24 -2.97
C PHE A 33 -4.34 -12.29 -2.47
N ILE A 34 -4.14 -12.56 -1.18
CA ILE A 34 -2.79 -12.72 -0.60
C ILE A 34 -2.10 -13.96 -1.18
N LYS A 35 -2.82 -15.09 -1.28
CA LYS A 35 -2.30 -16.32 -1.91
C LYS A 35 -1.92 -16.08 -3.37
N GLN A 36 -2.78 -15.43 -4.14
CA GLN A 36 -2.51 -15.08 -5.53
C GLN A 36 -1.28 -14.18 -5.65
N THR A 37 -1.18 -13.15 -4.79
CA THR A 37 -0.02 -12.25 -4.76
C THR A 37 1.29 -13.03 -4.49
N SER A 38 1.27 -14.04 -3.62
CA SER A 38 2.44 -14.90 -3.39
C SER A 38 2.80 -15.72 -4.62
N MET A 39 1.81 -16.34 -5.26
CA MET A 39 2.00 -17.13 -6.48
C MET A 39 2.58 -16.28 -7.61
N ASP A 40 2.04 -15.09 -7.83
CA ASP A 40 2.50 -14.19 -8.88
C ASP A 40 3.94 -13.67 -8.63
N THR A 41 4.31 -13.48 -7.36
CA THR A 41 5.60 -12.87 -6.99
C THR A 41 6.72 -13.88 -6.89
N TYR A 42 6.46 -15.03 -6.28
CA TYR A 42 7.49 -16.01 -5.93
C TYR A 42 7.32 -17.34 -6.65
N GLN A 43 6.26 -17.51 -7.46
CA GLN A 43 5.86 -18.79 -8.06
C GLN A 43 5.74 -19.92 -7.03
N GLN A 44 5.47 -19.55 -5.78
CA GLN A 44 5.41 -20.47 -4.65
C GLN A 44 4.17 -20.17 -3.82
N GLU A 45 3.50 -21.24 -3.41
CA GLU A 45 2.35 -21.16 -2.52
C GLU A 45 2.78 -20.57 -1.17
N ALA A 46 2.03 -19.57 -0.71
CA ALA A 46 2.25 -18.97 0.59
C ALA A 46 1.93 -19.97 1.70
N LYS A 47 2.79 -20.04 2.72
CA LYS A 47 2.48 -20.84 3.92
C LYS A 47 1.24 -20.26 4.62
N PRO A 48 0.37 -21.09 5.22
CA PRO A 48 -0.84 -20.61 5.89
C PRO A 48 -0.57 -19.49 6.90
N LEU A 49 0.45 -19.64 7.74
CA LEU A 49 0.81 -18.65 8.76
C LEU A 49 1.35 -17.34 8.15
N GLN A 50 1.95 -17.36 6.96
CA GLN A 50 2.31 -16.13 6.24
C GLN A 50 1.04 -15.40 5.78
N VAL A 51 0.07 -16.13 5.22
CA VAL A 51 -1.22 -15.57 4.76
C VAL A 51 -1.97 -14.95 5.92
N ASP A 52 -2.09 -15.65 7.05
CA ASP A 52 -2.80 -15.15 8.24
C ASP A 52 -2.10 -13.93 8.85
N THR A 53 -0.75 -13.90 8.84
CA THR A 53 0.01 -12.73 9.30
C THR A 53 -0.29 -11.51 8.44
N VAL A 54 -0.19 -11.66 7.11
CA VAL A 54 -0.48 -10.59 6.15
C VAL A 54 -1.94 -10.13 6.23
N PHE A 55 -2.88 -11.06 6.42
CA PHE A 55 -4.30 -10.78 6.61
C PHE A 55 -4.57 -9.95 7.88
N ASN A 56 -3.97 -10.32 9.01
CA ASN A 56 -4.12 -9.56 10.25
C ASN A 56 -3.53 -8.15 10.14
N LEU A 57 -2.38 -8.00 9.48
CA LEU A 57 -1.81 -6.69 9.17
C LEU A 57 -2.73 -5.87 8.24
N ALA A 58 -3.31 -6.48 7.22
CA ALA A 58 -4.26 -5.83 6.30
C ALA A 58 -5.57 -5.41 6.99
N ARG A 59 -5.98 -6.11 8.05
CA ARG A 59 -7.10 -5.71 8.92
C ARG A 59 -6.72 -4.62 9.93
N GLY A 60 -5.47 -4.17 9.93
CA GLY A 60 -4.96 -3.15 10.86
C GLY A 60 -4.75 -3.69 12.28
N ARG A 61 -4.60 -5.01 12.45
CA ARG A 61 -4.33 -5.63 13.76
C ARG A 61 -2.82 -5.64 14.03
N ASN A 62 -2.43 -5.25 15.24
CA ASN A 62 -1.07 -5.44 15.72
C ASN A 62 -0.77 -6.93 15.79
N THR A 63 0.22 -7.40 15.02
CA THR A 63 0.50 -8.83 14.84
C THR A 63 1.95 -9.10 15.15
N PHE A 64 2.21 -9.96 16.13
CA PHE A 64 3.54 -10.50 16.41
C PHE A 64 3.65 -11.90 15.82
N LEU A 65 4.70 -12.15 15.04
CA LEU A 65 4.98 -13.46 14.45
C LEU A 65 6.27 -14.03 15.04
N LEU A 66 6.16 -15.15 15.75
CA LEU A 66 7.31 -15.93 16.17
C LEU A 66 7.68 -16.92 15.05
N ALA A 67 8.81 -16.69 14.39
CA ALA A 67 9.24 -17.49 13.25
C ALA A 67 10.77 -17.64 13.18
N GLY A 68 11.23 -18.88 12.99
CA GLY A 68 12.64 -19.22 12.81
C GLY A 68 13.30 -18.56 11.58
N THR A 69 14.62 -18.73 11.46
CA THR A 69 15.35 -18.42 10.22
C THR A 69 14.82 -19.29 9.08
N GLY A 70 14.79 -18.77 7.85
CA GLY A 70 14.24 -19.50 6.69
C GLY A 70 12.72 -19.57 6.60
N PHE A 71 11.96 -19.06 7.58
CA PHE A 71 10.48 -19.04 7.50
C PHE A 71 9.94 -18.15 6.38
N GLY A 72 10.73 -17.18 5.90
CA GLY A 72 10.32 -16.24 4.86
C GLY A 72 9.65 -14.97 5.40
N LYS A 73 10.12 -14.46 6.56
CA LYS A 73 9.64 -13.20 7.16
C LYS A 73 9.64 -12.03 6.16
N SER A 74 10.66 -11.92 5.30
CA SER A 74 10.74 -10.89 4.27
C SER A 74 9.55 -10.93 3.31
N ARG A 75 9.06 -12.12 2.94
CA ARG A 75 7.92 -12.28 2.04
C ARG A 75 6.62 -11.71 2.62
N ILE A 76 6.46 -11.81 3.94
CA ILE A 76 5.30 -11.25 4.66
C ILE A 76 5.27 -9.73 4.50
N SER A 77 6.41 -9.07 4.75
CA SER A 77 6.53 -7.63 4.61
C SER A 77 6.32 -7.17 3.17
N GLU A 78 6.87 -7.89 2.19
CA GLU A 78 6.71 -7.57 0.77
C GLU A 78 5.26 -7.73 0.28
N MET A 79 4.59 -8.83 0.64
CA MET A 79 3.17 -9.02 0.34
C MET A 79 2.31 -7.92 0.98
N TYR A 80 2.60 -7.56 2.23
CA TYR A 80 1.92 -6.47 2.91
C TYR A 80 2.13 -5.12 2.21
N PHE A 81 3.37 -4.83 1.81
CA PHE A 81 3.71 -3.59 1.12
C PHE A 81 2.99 -3.43 -0.22
N LYS A 82 2.74 -4.53 -0.95
CA LYS A 82 1.97 -4.49 -2.21
C LYS A 82 0.50 -4.10 -2.03
N MET A 83 -0.05 -4.25 -0.82
CA MET A 83 -1.42 -3.85 -0.50
C MET A 83 -1.55 -2.37 -0.09
N ILE A 84 -0.42 -1.70 0.14
CA ILE A 84 -0.38 -0.26 0.40
C ILE A 84 -0.34 0.45 -0.96
N PRO A 85 -1.23 1.43 -1.21
CA PRO A 85 -1.14 2.25 -2.39
C PRO A 85 0.21 2.97 -2.37
N LYS A 86 1.03 2.71 -3.39
CA LYS A 86 2.23 3.51 -3.63
C LYS A 86 1.78 4.95 -3.74
N MET A 87 2.14 5.77 -2.76
CA MET A 87 2.05 7.21 -2.92
C MET A 87 2.88 7.55 -4.15
N LYS A 88 2.22 7.99 -5.23
CA LYS A 88 2.94 8.70 -6.28
C LYS A 88 3.62 9.85 -5.55
N ARG A 89 4.95 9.81 -5.44
CA ARG A 89 5.72 10.99 -5.07
C ARG A 89 5.21 12.08 -6.00
N ALA A 90 4.53 13.09 -5.45
CA ALA A 90 4.43 14.34 -6.16
C ALA A 90 5.89 14.76 -6.32
N VAL A 91 6.40 14.65 -7.54
CA VAL A 91 7.60 15.38 -7.91
C VAL A 91 7.18 16.84 -7.76
N ALA A 92 7.65 17.49 -6.71
CA ALA A 92 7.75 18.93 -6.73
C ALA A 92 8.73 19.25 -7.87
N GLY A 93 8.17 19.51 -9.06
CA GLY A 93 8.87 20.21 -10.14
C GLY A 93 9.29 21.60 -9.64
N PRO A 94 10.26 22.23 -10.31
CA PRO A 94 11.17 23.20 -9.71
C PRO A 94 10.40 24.39 -9.15
N PHE A 95 10.84 24.86 -7.98
CA PHE A 95 10.47 26.17 -7.47
C PHE A 95 11.14 27.18 -8.39
N GLU A 96 10.41 27.59 -9.43
CA GLU A 96 10.84 28.57 -10.42
C GLU A 96 10.68 29.95 -9.79
N ASP A 97 11.81 30.56 -9.40
CA ASP A 97 11.90 31.96 -8.99
C ASP A 97 11.34 32.83 -10.13
N GLN A 98 10.20 33.49 -9.88
CA GLN A 98 9.76 34.61 -10.70
C GLN A 98 10.04 35.93 -9.97
N PRO A 99 11.16 36.61 -10.26
CA PRO A 99 11.24 38.04 -10.08
C PRO A 99 10.86 38.73 -11.39
N GLY A 100 9.71 39.41 -11.34
CA GLY A 100 9.45 40.70 -12.00
C GLY A 100 9.74 40.83 -13.49
N GLU A 101 8.66 40.91 -14.27
CA GLU A 101 8.67 41.57 -15.58
C GLU A 101 9.30 42.98 -15.50
N SER A 102 10.28 43.25 -16.35
CA SER A 102 10.44 44.57 -16.96
C SER A 102 10.78 44.41 -18.44
N ILE A 103 9.77 44.74 -19.24
CA ILE A 103 9.80 45.14 -20.64
C ILE A 103 10.89 46.18 -20.96
N ALA A 104 11.55 46.03 -22.12
CA ALA A 104 11.70 47.03 -23.18
C ALA A 104 12.96 46.81 -24.03
N ALA A 105 12.76 46.84 -25.35
CA ALA A 105 13.77 47.01 -26.38
C ALA A 105 14.46 48.38 -26.26
N VAL A 106 15.78 48.42 -26.45
CA VAL A 106 16.55 49.20 -27.46
C VAL A 106 17.93 48.55 -27.58
#